data_AF-A0A6P9BVM2-F1
#
_entry.id   AF-A0A6P9BVM2-F1
#
_cell.length_a   1.000
_cell.length_b   1.000
_cell.length_c   1.000
_cell.angle_alpha   90.00
_cell.angle_beta   90.00
_cell.angle_gamma   90.00
#
_symmetry.space_group_name_H-M   'P 1'
#
loop_
_entity.id
_entity.type
_entity.pdbx_description
1 polymer ?
#
loop_
_entity_poly.entity_id
_entity_poly.type
_entity_poly.pdbx_seq_one_letter_code
_entity_poly.pdbx_strand_id
1 'polypeptide(L)'
;MQNLNDRLATYLGNVQALEEANSELESKIAEWYEMFGAGNQGGQPQDYSEYYAIIDDLRNQIIAASIDNGTLILQIDNARLAGADFKLKYDNELALHQSVEMDTNGLRKALEEIEITSNDFKVQISSFTEEMEQMKKNHEEDMNSMNDSTTAGDINVEMNVTPGVDLTTLLNQMRGEYEVLAEQNREDIEAWFNEQSQELNKQINTSVEETSTNKSEITELKRTLQSLEIELQSQQSLKQSLESTLVETENQYCSQLSQIQEVIGSVEGQVQQIRDDMECQNREYEQLLDVKIRLENEIDTYRSLLDGSESNDRTSGRRDMRQPSEVKSRGQTGSKSRDQSSFSSGSKALGSSDLRSRESSSASSGTQSRSASQSKGSGSGDSKQTDPQKTRVIRTIVEDRIGDQVVSTRVQSVEEKPIK
;
A
#
# COMPACT_ATOMS: atom_id res chain seq x y z
N MET A 1 -104.92 7.07 40.59
CA MET A 1 -104.02 7.27 41.75
C MET A 1 -103.26 5.99 42.16
N GLN A 2 -103.82 4.77 42.02
CA GLN A 2 -103.11 3.52 42.37
C GLN A 2 -101.89 3.18 41.49
N ASN A 3 -102.02 3.24 40.16
CA ASN A 3 -100.90 2.92 39.24
C ASN A 3 -99.63 3.77 39.46
N LEU A 4 -99.76 5.01 39.96
CA LEU A 4 -98.62 5.87 40.24
C LEU A 4 -97.95 5.47 41.57
N ASN A 5 -98.76 5.12 42.57
CA ASN A 5 -98.26 4.59 43.84
C ASN A 5 -97.58 3.24 43.67
N ASP A 6 -98.10 2.35 42.81
CA ASP A 6 -97.46 1.06 42.54
C ASP A 6 -96.11 1.25 41.84
N ARG A 7 -96.03 2.20 40.89
CA ARG A 7 -94.78 2.54 40.21
C ARG A 7 -93.77 3.22 41.15
N LEU A 8 -94.23 4.06 42.08
CA LEU A 8 -93.38 4.67 43.10
C LEU A 8 -92.89 3.63 44.13
N ALA A 9 -93.73 2.69 44.53
CA ALA A 9 -93.33 1.56 45.37
C ALA A 9 -92.29 0.67 44.67
N THR A 10 -92.47 0.41 43.37
CA THR A 10 -91.48 -0.33 42.57
C THR A 10 -90.17 0.45 42.43
N TYR A 11 -90.23 1.77 42.24
CA TYR A 11 -89.04 2.63 42.18
C TYR A 11 -88.30 2.67 43.52
N LEU A 12 -89.02 2.83 44.65
CA LEU A 12 -88.43 2.77 45.99
C LEU A 12 -87.81 1.40 46.28
N GLY A 13 -88.45 0.31 45.86
CA GLY A 13 -87.88 -1.04 45.97
C GLY A 13 -86.59 -1.19 45.15
N ASN A 14 -86.54 -0.64 43.93
CA ASN A 14 -85.33 -0.66 43.12
C ASN A 14 -84.21 0.22 43.69
N VAL A 15 -84.55 1.37 44.28
CA VAL A 15 -83.58 2.24 44.97
C VAL A 15 -82.99 1.53 46.18
N GLN A 16 -83.82 0.86 47.00
CA GLN A 16 -83.33 0.07 48.14
C GLN A 16 -82.43 -1.10 47.71
N ALA A 17 -82.79 -1.82 46.65
CA ALA A 17 -81.96 -2.88 46.11
C ALA A 17 -80.62 -2.36 45.56
N LEU A 18 -80.61 -1.17 44.95
CA LEU A 18 -79.38 -0.52 44.49
C LEU A 18 -78.52 -0.04 45.65
N GLU A 19 -79.12 0.52 46.70
CA GLU A 19 -78.40 0.93 47.92
C GLU A 19 -77.74 -0.26 48.62
N GLU A 20 -78.44 -1.40 48.72
CA GLU A 20 -77.90 -2.63 49.32
C GLU A 20 -76.75 -3.21 48.47
N ALA A 21 -76.92 -3.28 47.15
CA ALA A 21 -75.86 -3.72 46.25
C ALA A 21 -74.63 -2.79 46.28
N ASN A 22 -74.85 -1.47 46.41
CA ASN A 22 -73.76 -0.51 46.49
C ASN A 22 -73.00 -0.63 47.81
N SER A 23 -73.70 -0.84 48.93
CA SER A 23 -73.08 -1.11 50.23
C SER A 23 -72.25 -2.41 50.22
N GLU A 24 -72.72 -3.45 49.53
CA GLU A 24 -71.96 -4.70 49.37
C GLU A 24 -70.67 -4.50 48.56
N LEU A 25 -70.74 -3.70 47.48
CA LEU A 25 -69.56 -3.35 46.67
C LEU A 25 -68.56 -2.51 47.45
N GLU A 26 -69.01 -1.53 48.22
CA GLU A 26 -68.15 -0.74 49.11
C GLU A 26 -67.45 -1.62 50.14
N SER A 27 -68.15 -2.59 50.74
CA SER A 27 -67.53 -3.57 51.65
C SER A 27 -66.48 -4.43 50.95
N LYS A 28 -66.75 -4.91 49.73
CA LYS A 28 -65.78 -5.69 48.94
C LYS A 28 -64.56 -4.87 48.54
N ILE A 29 -64.73 -3.59 48.22
CA ILE A 29 -63.63 -2.67 47.92
C ILE A 29 -62.78 -2.42 49.17
N ALA A 30 -63.43 -2.18 50.32
CA ALA A 30 -62.74 -2.01 51.59
C ALA A 30 -61.93 -3.26 51.97
N GLU A 31 -62.53 -4.45 51.86
CA GLU A 31 -61.85 -5.73 52.09
C GLU A 31 -60.70 -5.94 51.11
N TRP A 32 -60.87 -5.56 49.83
CA TRP A 32 -59.79 -5.60 48.85
C TRP A 32 -58.64 -4.66 49.20
N TYR A 33 -58.92 -3.45 49.71
CA TYR A 33 -57.88 -2.54 50.19
C TYR A 33 -57.24 -2.99 51.51
N GLU A 34 -57.95 -3.71 52.36
CA GLU A 34 -57.36 -4.29 53.57
C GLU A 34 -56.42 -5.46 53.21
N MET A 35 -56.85 -6.31 52.29
CA MET A 35 -56.09 -7.48 51.84
C MET A 35 -54.92 -7.13 50.89
N PHE A 36 -55.12 -6.14 50.01
CA PHE A 36 -54.16 -5.79 48.95
C PHE A 36 -53.63 -4.36 49.05
N GLY A 37 -54.35 -3.43 49.69
CA GLY A 37 -53.89 -2.05 49.91
C GLY A 37 -52.80 -1.95 50.98
N ALA A 38 -52.81 -2.81 51.99
CA ALA A 38 -51.64 -3.06 52.84
C ALA A 38 -50.56 -3.89 52.10
N GLY A 39 -50.96 -4.59 51.03
CA GLY A 39 -50.14 -5.49 50.22
C GLY A 39 -49.23 -4.85 49.17
N ASN A 40 -49.45 -3.58 48.78
CA ASN A 40 -48.46 -2.86 47.97
C ASN A 40 -47.31 -2.25 48.82
N GLN A 41 -47.34 -2.50 50.14
CA GLN A 41 -46.19 -2.46 51.05
C GLN A 41 -45.98 -3.83 51.73
N GLY A 42 -46.51 -4.91 51.15
CA GLY A 42 -46.53 -6.28 51.69
C GLY A 42 -45.71 -7.28 50.89
N GLY A 43 -44.94 -6.84 49.89
CA GLY A 43 -43.63 -7.46 49.68
C GLY A 43 -42.73 -6.92 50.78
N GLN A 44 -41.94 -7.77 51.45
CA GLN A 44 -40.73 -7.28 52.14
C GLN A 44 -40.09 -6.21 51.25
N PRO A 45 -39.61 -5.06 51.75
CA PRO A 45 -38.75 -4.21 50.92
C PRO A 45 -37.66 -5.15 50.43
N GLN A 46 -37.72 -5.52 49.15
CA GLN A 46 -36.81 -6.51 48.63
C GLN A 46 -35.46 -5.79 48.70
N ASP A 47 -34.61 -6.16 49.65
CA ASP A 47 -33.40 -5.42 49.95
C ASP A 47 -32.45 -5.56 48.77
N TYR A 48 -32.58 -4.67 47.77
CA TYR A 48 -31.75 -4.69 46.56
C TYR A 48 -30.30 -4.26 46.83
N SER A 49 -29.96 -4.01 48.10
CA SER A 49 -28.63 -3.66 48.59
C SER A 49 -27.53 -4.61 48.11
N GLU A 50 -27.82 -5.92 48.09
CA GLU A 50 -26.87 -6.94 47.62
C GLU A 50 -26.56 -6.81 46.12
N TYR A 51 -27.56 -6.44 45.31
CA TYR A 51 -27.38 -6.24 43.87
C TYR A 51 -26.59 -4.95 43.57
N TYR A 52 -26.72 -3.90 44.39
CA TYR A 52 -25.93 -2.68 44.20
C TYR A 52 -24.43 -2.92 44.38
N ALA A 53 -24.04 -3.75 45.36
CA ALA A 53 -22.63 -4.12 45.55
C ALA A 53 -22.06 -4.88 44.33
N ILE A 54 -22.84 -5.81 43.77
CA ILE A 54 -22.45 -6.56 42.56
C ILE A 54 -22.39 -5.63 41.33
N ILE A 55 -23.35 -4.73 41.18
CA ILE A 55 -23.38 -3.76 40.08
C ILE A 55 -22.17 -2.81 40.15
N ASP A 56 -21.81 -2.33 41.34
CA ASP A 56 -20.66 -1.47 41.52
C ASP A 56 -19.34 -2.22 41.30
N ASP A 57 -19.24 -3.49 41.70
CA ASP A 57 -18.08 -4.33 41.36
C ASP A 57 -17.95 -4.53 39.84
N LEU A 58 -19.05 -4.85 39.14
CA LEU A 58 -19.06 -4.97 37.69
C LEU A 58 -18.68 -3.65 36.99
N ARG A 59 -19.15 -2.51 37.50
CA ARG A 59 -18.75 -1.19 36.99
C ARG A 59 -17.26 -0.95 37.18
N ASN A 60 -16.71 -1.29 38.34
CA ASN A 60 -15.28 -1.17 38.61
C ASN A 60 -14.46 -2.08 37.69
N GLN A 61 -14.92 -3.31 37.44
CA GLN A 61 -14.28 -4.21 36.47
C GLN A 61 -14.30 -3.65 35.05
N ILE A 62 -15.43 -3.06 34.61
CA ILE A 62 -15.52 -2.41 33.29
C ILE A 62 -14.55 -1.23 33.20
N ILE A 63 -14.46 -0.39 34.24
CA ILE A 63 -13.54 0.75 34.27
C ILE A 63 -12.09 0.26 34.23
N ALA A 64 -11.73 -0.73 35.04
CA ALA A 64 -10.40 -1.33 35.03
C ALA A 64 -10.04 -1.89 33.65
N ALA A 65 -10.94 -2.69 33.05
CA ALA A 65 -10.76 -3.23 31.71
C ALA A 65 -10.64 -2.13 30.64
N SER A 66 -11.37 -1.02 30.78
CA SER A 66 -11.27 0.13 29.87
C SER A 66 -9.92 0.85 29.99
N ILE A 67 -9.37 0.98 31.21
CA ILE A 67 -8.06 1.57 31.45
C ILE A 67 -6.95 0.65 30.91
N ASP A 68 -7.07 -0.65 31.15
CA ASP A 68 -6.13 -1.65 30.64
C ASP A 68 -6.13 -1.68 29.11
N ASN A 69 -7.30 -1.61 28.48
CA ASN A 69 -7.42 -1.52 27.03
C ASN A 69 -6.76 -0.24 26.49
N GLY A 70 -7.01 0.91 27.13
CA GLY A 70 -6.32 2.17 26.78
C GLY A 70 -4.80 2.05 26.91
N THR A 71 -4.32 1.39 27.96
CA THR A 71 -2.88 1.15 28.18
C THR A 71 -2.29 0.23 27.11
N LEU A 72 -2.99 -0.84 26.75
CA LEU A 72 -2.58 -1.76 25.68
C LEU A 72 -2.52 -1.05 24.32
N ILE A 73 -3.50 -0.20 23.99
CA ILE A 73 -3.47 0.60 22.76
C ILE A 73 -2.23 1.49 22.71
N LEU A 74 -1.92 2.18 23.80
CA LEU A 74 -0.71 3.02 23.88
C LEU A 74 0.58 2.19 23.72
N GLN A 75 0.64 0.99 24.30
CA GLN A 75 1.79 0.09 24.12
C GLN A 75 1.91 -0.40 22.67
N ILE A 76 0.79 -0.71 22.01
CA ILE A 76 0.76 -1.09 20.59
C ILE A 76 1.27 0.06 19.73
N ASP A 77 0.80 1.29 19.96
CA ASP A 77 1.23 2.45 19.19
C ASP A 77 2.71 2.77 19.45
N ASN A 78 3.18 2.66 20.69
CA ASN A 78 4.59 2.81 21.01
C ASN A 78 5.46 1.75 20.29
N ALA A 79 5.06 0.48 20.33
CA ALA A 79 5.76 -0.60 19.63
C ALA A 79 5.77 -0.39 18.10
N ARG A 80 4.67 0.11 17.53
CA ARG A 80 4.58 0.46 16.10
C ARG A 80 5.52 1.61 15.74
N LEU A 81 5.55 2.68 16.55
CA LEU A 81 6.44 3.81 16.34
C LEU A 81 7.91 3.39 16.46
N ALA A 82 8.26 2.61 17.49
CA ALA A 82 9.60 2.06 17.64
C ALA A 82 10.00 1.17 16.45
N GLY A 83 9.07 0.34 15.95
CA GLY A 83 9.27 -0.47 14.75
C GLY A 83 9.53 0.37 13.50
N ALA A 84 8.78 1.47 13.31
CA ALA A 84 8.98 2.40 12.21
C ALA A 84 10.34 3.13 12.31
N ASP A 85 10.73 3.54 13.51
CA ASP A 85 12.05 4.16 13.75
C ASP A 85 13.20 3.20 13.43
N PHE A 86 13.11 1.94 13.84
CA PHE A 86 14.13 0.95 13.50
C PHE A 86 14.17 0.65 12.00
N LYS A 87 13.02 0.61 11.34
CA LYS A 87 12.96 0.47 9.89
C LYS A 87 13.66 1.63 9.18
N LEU A 88 13.37 2.87 9.56
CA LEU A 88 14.02 4.04 8.98
C LEU A 88 15.54 4.03 9.21
N LYS A 89 15.98 3.67 10.43
CA LYS A 89 17.40 3.52 10.74
C LYS A 89 18.06 2.44 9.90
N TYR A 90 17.40 1.30 9.72
CA TYR A 90 17.88 0.21 8.87
C TYR A 90 17.99 0.65 7.41
N ASP A 91 16.97 1.30 6.86
CA ASP A 91 16.98 1.77 5.47
C ASP A 91 18.10 2.80 5.22
N ASN A 92 18.36 3.69 6.19
CA ASN A 92 19.48 4.63 6.13
C ASN A 92 20.85 3.93 6.21
N GLU A 93 21.02 3.01 7.15
CA GLU A 93 22.26 2.23 7.28
C GLU A 93 22.53 1.38 6.03
N LEU A 94 21.48 0.79 5.45
CA LEU A 94 21.57 0.04 4.20
C LEU A 94 22.04 0.92 3.04
N ALA A 95 21.49 2.14 2.93
CA ALA A 95 21.91 3.09 1.90
C ALA A 95 23.39 3.50 2.09
N LEU A 96 23.83 3.75 3.32
CA LEU A 96 25.23 4.02 3.63
C LEU A 96 26.14 2.83 3.31
N HIS A 97 25.72 1.61 3.68
CA HIS A 97 26.47 0.39 3.36
C HIS A 97 26.63 0.21 1.86
N GLN A 98 25.56 0.39 1.07
CA GLN A 98 25.64 0.32 -0.39
C GLN A 98 26.57 1.39 -0.97
N SER A 99 26.57 2.61 -0.44
CA SER A 99 27.52 3.66 -0.85
C SER A 99 28.97 3.23 -0.59
N VAL A 100 29.26 2.74 0.61
CA VAL A 100 30.61 2.27 0.99
C VAL A 100 31.03 1.06 0.15
N GLU A 101 30.10 0.16 -0.16
CA GLU A 101 30.35 -0.99 -1.03
C GLU A 101 30.69 -0.56 -2.46
N MET A 102 29.96 0.41 -3.01
CA MET A 102 30.28 1.02 -4.31
C MET A 102 31.68 1.65 -4.30
N ASP A 103 32.02 2.42 -3.27
CA ASP A 103 33.33 3.06 -3.13
C ASP A 103 34.44 2.00 -3.01
N THR A 104 34.24 0.95 -2.21
CA THR A 104 35.20 -0.15 -2.04
C THR A 104 35.41 -0.90 -3.35
N ASN A 105 34.35 -1.16 -4.10
CA ASN A 105 34.45 -1.79 -5.42
C ASN A 105 35.13 -0.87 -6.43
N GLY A 106 34.90 0.44 -6.36
CA GLY A 106 35.63 1.43 -7.15
C GLY A 106 37.13 1.42 -6.85
N LEU A 107 37.51 1.40 -5.56
CA LEU A 107 38.91 1.32 -5.13
C LEU A 107 39.58 0.01 -5.57
N ARG A 108 38.87 -1.12 -5.53
CA ARG A 108 39.38 -2.40 -6.05
C ARG A 108 39.67 -2.33 -7.55
N LYS A 109 38.79 -1.72 -8.34
CA LYS A 109 39.02 -1.52 -9.78
C LYS A 109 40.20 -0.61 -10.05
N ALA A 110 40.35 0.49 -9.30
CA ALA A 110 41.51 1.37 -9.42
C ALA A 110 42.81 0.65 -9.06
N LEU A 111 42.80 -0.23 -8.05
CA LEU A 111 43.94 -1.06 -7.71
C LEU A 111 44.28 -2.04 -8.85
N GLU A 112 43.29 -2.71 -9.43
CA GLU A 112 43.45 -3.61 -10.58
C GLU A 112 44.04 -2.87 -11.79
N GLU A 113 43.58 -1.65 -12.07
CA GLU A 113 44.14 -0.80 -13.13
C GLU A 113 45.60 -0.41 -12.88
N ILE A 114 45.95 -0.07 -11.63
CA ILE A 114 47.33 0.20 -11.22
C ILE A 114 48.19 -1.05 -11.35
N GLU A 115 47.66 -2.22 -11.00
CA GLU A 115 48.37 -3.49 -11.11
C GLU A 115 48.64 -3.86 -12.57
N ILE A 116 47.64 -3.69 -13.46
CA ILE A 116 47.80 -3.91 -14.90
C ILE A 116 48.86 -2.97 -15.47
N THR A 117 48.80 -1.67 -15.16
CA THR A 117 49.77 -0.69 -15.67
C THR A 117 51.19 -0.92 -15.10
N SER A 118 51.31 -1.30 -13.84
CA SER A 118 52.58 -1.72 -13.22
C SER A 118 53.17 -2.95 -13.93
N ASN A 119 52.34 -3.94 -14.22
CA ASN A 119 52.76 -5.14 -14.96
C ASN A 119 53.17 -4.81 -16.40
N ASP A 120 52.45 -3.93 -17.10
CA ASP A 120 52.83 -3.44 -18.43
C ASP A 120 54.22 -2.77 -18.41
N PHE A 121 54.47 -1.88 -17.46
CA PHE A 121 55.79 -1.27 -17.29
C PHE A 121 56.87 -2.30 -16.94
N LYS A 122 56.56 -3.33 -16.15
CA LYS A 122 57.50 -4.40 -15.83
C LYS A 122 57.85 -5.22 -17.07
N VAL A 123 56.89 -5.51 -17.94
CA VAL A 123 57.13 -6.17 -19.23
C VAL A 123 58.01 -5.31 -20.13
N GLN A 124 57.74 -4.01 -20.24
CA GLN A 124 58.58 -3.06 -21.01
C GLN A 124 60.02 -2.98 -20.47
N ILE A 125 60.21 -2.97 -19.15
CA ILE A 125 61.55 -3.00 -18.54
C ILE A 125 62.26 -4.31 -18.88
N SER A 126 61.55 -5.44 -18.82
CA SER A 126 62.10 -6.75 -19.20
C SER A 126 62.53 -6.77 -20.66
N SER A 127 61.70 -6.27 -21.58
CA SER A 127 62.03 -6.24 -23.01
C SER A 127 63.23 -5.34 -23.30
N PHE A 128 63.32 -4.15 -22.69
CA PHE A 128 64.49 -3.29 -22.87
C PHE A 128 65.77 -3.88 -22.27
N THR A 129 65.65 -4.65 -21.19
CA THR A 129 66.80 -5.35 -20.59
C THR A 129 67.29 -6.46 -21.52
N GLU A 130 66.37 -7.23 -22.09
CA GLU A 130 66.66 -8.26 -23.10
C GLU A 130 67.29 -7.66 -24.37
N GLU A 131 66.76 -6.55 -24.87
CA GLU A 131 67.35 -5.82 -26.00
C GLU A 131 68.78 -5.34 -25.69
N MET A 132 69.04 -4.83 -24.49
CA MET A 132 70.40 -4.43 -24.08
C MET A 132 71.35 -5.63 -24.00
N GLU A 133 70.91 -6.76 -23.48
CA GLU A 133 71.70 -7.99 -23.43
C GLU A 133 71.99 -8.52 -24.83
N GLN A 134 70.99 -8.51 -25.71
CA GLN A 134 71.14 -8.90 -27.11
C GLN A 134 72.15 -8.00 -27.83
N MET A 135 72.08 -6.68 -27.65
CA MET A 135 73.04 -5.75 -28.24
C MET A 135 74.47 -5.96 -27.71
N LYS A 136 74.63 -6.26 -26.41
CA LYS A 136 75.95 -6.60 -25.83
C LYS A 136 76.50 -7.90 -26.40
N LYS A 137 75.66 -8.94 -26.48
CA LYS A 137 76.04 -10.23 -27.05
C LYS A 137 76.43 -10.11 -28.51
N ASN A 138 75.64 -9.40 -29.32
CA ASN A 138 75.97 -9.12 -30.72
C ASN A 138 77.31 -8.38 -30.84
N HIS A 139 77.57 -7.38 -29.99
CA HIS A 139 78.85 -6.67 -30.00
C HIS A 139 80.03 -7.57 -29.62
N GLU A 140 79.84 -8.46 -28.63
CA GLU A 140 80.86 -9.44 -28.24
C GLU A 140 81.14 -10.46 -29.35
N GLU A 141 80.09 -10.97 -30.02
CA GLU A 141 80.21 -11.85 -31.19
C GLU A 141 80.91 -11.14 -32.36
N ASP A 142 80.56 -9.88 -32.65
CA ASP A 142 81.22 -9.07 -33.68
C ASP A 142 82.70 -8.87 -33.34
N MET A 143 83.04 -8.52 -32.09
CA MET A 143 84.44 -8.38 -31.65
C MET A 143 85.20 -9.70 -31.73
N ASN A 144 84.58 -10.82 -31.36
CA ASN A 144 85.17 -12.15 -31.49
C ASN A 144 85.37 -12.51 -32.97
N SER A 145 84.40 -12.21 -33.84
CA SER A 145 84.54 -12.42 -35.28
C SER A 145 85.63 -11.54 -35.90
N MET A 146 85.78 -10.29 -35.42
CA MET A 146 86.84 -9.38 -35.86
C MET A 146 88.21 -9.88 -35.37
N ASN A 147 88.30 -10.36 -34.13
CA ASN A 147 89.50 -10.97 -33.58
C ASN A 147 89.87 -12.26 -34.34
N ASP A 148 88.89 -13.15 -34.57
CA ASP A 148 89.05 -14.37 -35.36
C ASP A 148 89.44 -14.05 -36.81
N SER A 149 88.90 -13.00 -37.43
CA SER A 149 89.35 -12.55 -38.76
C SER A 149 90.76 -11.97 -38.76
N THR A 150 91.23 -11.47 -37.61
CA THR A 150 92.57 -10.92 -37.43
C THR A 150 93.59 -12.03 -37.08
N THR A 151 93.17 -13.11 -36.40
CA THR A 151 94.00 -14.28 -36.05
C THR A 151 93.93 -15.42 -37.06
N ALA A 152 92.87 -15.53 -37.87
CA ALA A 152 92.75 -16.44 -39.01
C ALA A 152 93.38 -15.88 -40.30
N GLY A 153 94.21 -14.85 -40.17
CA GLY A 153 95.12 -14.36 -41.22
C GLY A 153 96.31 -15.27 -41.48
N ASP A 154 96.16 -16.60 -41.35
CA ASP A 154 97.13 -17.58 -41.83
C ASP A 154 96.38 -18.69 -42.58
N ILE A 155 96.03 -18.36 -43.83
CA ILE A 155 95.42 -19.30 -44.78
C ILE A 155 96.52 -20.27 -45.24
N ASN A 156 96.70 -21.35 -44.48
CA ASN A 156 97.49 -22.48 -44.94
C ASN A 156 96.67 -23.32 -45.93
N VAL A 157 96.93 -23.13 -47.21
CA VAL A 157 96.40 -23.96 -48.30
C VAL A 157 97.31 -25.18 -48.48
N GLU A 158 97.03 -26.28 -47.79
CA GLU A 158 97.70 -27.55 -48.03
C GLU A 158 96.96 -28.41 -49.05
N MET A 159 97.60 -28.51 -50.22
CA MET A 159 97.26 -29.36 -51.34
C MET A 159 97.59 -30.83 -51.01
N ASN A 160 96.60 -31.59 -50.52
CA ASN A 160 96.70 -33.04 -50.40
C ASN A 160 96.11 -33.74 -51.64
N VAL A 161 96.99 -34.04 -52.61
CA VAL A 161 96.67 -34.88 -53.77
C VAL A 161 96.73 -36.35 -53.32
N THR A 162 95.56 -36.91 -53.04
CA THR A 162 95.36 -38.36 -52.79
C THR A 162 94.94 -39.03 -54.11
N PRO A 163 95.42 -40.24 -54.45
CA PRO A 163 95.44 -40.73 -55.83
C PRO A 163 94.06 -41.18 -56.32
N GLY A 164 93.65 -40.62 -57.47
CA GLY A 164 92.84 -41.28 -58.51
C GLY A 164 91.67 -42.15 -58.06
N VAL A 165 90.81 -41.66 -57.17
CA VAL A 165 89.40 -42.11 -57.16
C VAL A 165 88.75 -41.49 -58.39
N ASP A 166 88.00 -42.27 -59.15
CA ASP A 166 87.28 -41.80 -60.34
C ASP A 166 86.34 -40.65 -59.95
N LEU A 167 86.83 -39.44 -60.18
CA LEU A 167 86.20 -38.20 -59.76
C LEU A 167 84.81 -38.04 -60.36
N THR A 168 84.59 -38.68 -61.51
CA THR A 168 83.33 -38.69 -62.25
C THR A 168 82.25 -39.45 -61.49
N THR A 169 82.57 -40.63 -60.94
CA THR A 169 81.62 -41.42 -60.14
C THR A 169 81.38 -40.79 -58.78
N LEU A 170 82.40 -40.23 -58.12
CA LEU A 170 82.25 -39.52 -56.85
C LEU A 170 81.45 -38.21 -56.98
N LEU A 171 81.69 -37.39 -58.02
CA LEU A 171 80.90 -36.17 -58.29
C LEU A 171 79.45 -36.51 -58.60
N ASN A 172 79.18 -37.57 -59.37
CA ASN A 172 77.83 -38.02 -59.65
C ASN A 172 77.14 -38.59 -58.39
N GLN A 173 77.87 -39.29 -57.52
CA GLN A 173 77.35 -39.75 -56.25
C GLN A 173 77.02 -38.58 -55.32
N MET A 174 77.92 -37.61 -55.15
CA MET A 174 77.65 -36.41 -54.36
C MET A 174 76.46 -35.63 -54.94
N ARG A 175 76.36 -35.49 -56.27
CA ARG A 175 75.21 -34.86 -56.91
C ARG A 175 73.91 -35.60 -56.61
N GLY A 176 73.91 -36.93 -56.67
CA GLY A 176 72.76 -37.76 -56.31
C GLY A 176 72.36 -37.60 -54.84
N GLU A 177 73.31 -37.54 -53.91
CA GLU A 177 73.01 -37.30 -52.49
C GLU A 177 72.46 -35.89 -52.23
N TYR A 178 73.00 -34.86 -52.90
CA TYR A 178 72.44 -33.50 -52.82
C TYR A 178 71.05 -33.39 -53.44
N GLU A 179 70.77 -34.12 -54.52
CA GLU A 179 69.46 -34.11 -55.17
C GLU A 179 68.42 -34.81 -54.31
N VAL A 180 68.77 -35.93 -53.65
CA VAL A 180 67.91 -36.58 -52.65
C VAL A 180 67.71 -35.69 -51.42
N LEU A 181 68.76 -35.04 -50.92
CA LEU A 181 68.65 -34.14 -49.77
C LEU A 181 67.80 -32.90 -50.09
N ALA A 182 67.94 -32.33 -51.30
CA ALA A 182 67.11 -31.22 -51.75
C ALA A 182 65.64 -31.62 -51.89
N GLU A 183 65.37 -32.82 -52.39
CA GLU A 183 64.02 -33.35 -52.52
C GLU A 183 63.39 -33.65 -51.16
N GLN A 184 64.12 -34.27 -50.23
CA GLN A 184 63.66 -34.45 -48.84
C GLN A 184 63.38 -33.11 -48.17
N ASN A 185 64.25 -32.11 -48.33
CA ASN A 185 64.04 -30.79 -47.75
C ASN A 185 62.80 -30.10 -48.34
N ARG A 186 62.55 -30.27 -49.65
CA ARG A 186 61.33 -29.80 -50.30
C ARG A 186 60.07 -30.47 -49.73
N GLU A 187 60.09 -31.79 -49.60
CA GLU A 187 58.98 -32.56 -49.02
C GLU A 187 58.74 -32.20 -47.55
N ASP A 188 59.78 -32.04 -46.75
CA ASP A 188 59.69 -31.66 -45.34
C ASP A 188 59.11 -30.24 -45.17
N ILE A 189 59.53 -29.29 -46.01
CA ILE A 189 58.97 -27.91 -46.02
C ILE A 189 57.50 -27.93 -46.43
N GLU A 190 57.14 -28.70 -47.47
CA GLU A 190 55.74 -28.83 -47.92
C GLU A 190 54.87 -29.51 -46.85
N ALA A 191 55.37 -30.55 -46.19
CA ALA A 191 54.70 -31.23 -45.09
C ALA A 191 54.50 -30.28 -43.89
N TRP A 192 55.55 -29.55 -43.49
CA TRP A 192 55.48 -28.57 -42.41
C TRP A 192 54.50 -27.44 -42.73
N PHE A 193 54.52 -26.91 -43.96
CA PHE A 193 53.56 -25.88 -44.39
C PHE A 193 52.12 -26.40 -44.37
N ASN A 194 51.89 -27.63 -44.86
CA ASN A 194 50.56 -28.24 -44.84
C ASN A 194 50.06 -28.49 -43.41
N GLU A 195 50.92 -28.97 -42.50
CA GLU A 195 50.57 -29.15 -41.09
C GLU A 195 50.21 -27.82 -40.42
N GLN A 196 51.04 -26.79 -40.62
CA GLN A 196 50.78 -25.45 -40.07
C GLN A 196 49.51 -24.81 -40.66
N SER A 197 49.26 -24.99 -41.96
CA SER A 197 48.04 -24.51 -42.63
C SER A 197 46.80 -25.27 -42.15
N GLN A 198 46.91 -26.58 -41.91
CA GLN A 198 45.83 -27.38 -41.38
C GLN A 198 45.50 -26.98 -39.94
N GLU A 199 46.50 -26.73 -39.11
CA GLU A 199 46.32 -26.27 -37.73
C GLU A 199 45.68 -24.87 -37.69
N LEU A 200 46.15 -23.94 -38.52
CA LEU A 200 45.53 -22.62 -38.65
C LEU A 200 44.07 -22.72 -39.10
N ASN A 201 43.76 -23.58 -40.08
CA ASN A 201 42.38 -23.81 -40.52
C ASN A 201 41.51 -24.41 -39.41
N LYS A 202 42.03 -25.33 -38.58
CA LYS A 202 41.30 -25.85 -37.42
C LYS A 202 40.98 -24.72 -36.44
N GLN A 203 41.97 -23.90 -36.10
CA GLN A 203 41.78 -22.78 -35.16
C GLN A 203 40.80 -21.72 -35.69
N ILE A 204 40.84 -21.43 -37.00
CA ILE A 204 39.86 -20.54 -37.64
C ILE A 204 38.45 -21.16 -37.55
N ASN A 205 38.30 -22.45 -37.87
CA ASN A 205 36.99 -23.11 -37.80
C ASN A 205 36.43 -23.14 -36.37
N THR A 206 37.25 -23.48 -35.37
CA THR A 206 36.81 -23.44 -33.96
C THR A 206 36.43 -22.03 -33.53
N SER A 207 37.24 -21.02 -33.89
CA SER A 207 36.93 -19.62 -33.58
C SER A 207 35.64 -19.13 -34.26
N VAL A 208 35.38 -19.56 -35.50
CA VAL A 208 34.14 -19.26 -36.22
C VAL A 208 32.94 -19.94 -35.56
N GLU A 209 33.08 -21.21 -35.14
CA GLU A 209 32.04 -21.94 -34.41
C GLU A 209 31.72 -21.29 -33.07
N GLU A 210 32.72 -20.95 -32.26
CA GLU A 210 32.57 -20.19 -31.00
C GLU A 210 31.91 -18.83 -31.23
N THR A 211 32.31 -18.11 -32.28
CA THR A 211 31.69 -16.83 -32.62
C THR A 211 30.22 -17.01 -33.03
N SER A 212 29.90 -18.10 -33.74
CA SER A 212 28.53 -18.39 -34.19
C SER A 212 27.61 -18.78 -33.04
N THR A 213 28.11 -19.60 -32.10
CA THR A 213 27.39 -20.02 -30.90
C THR A 213 27.13 -18.83 -29.98
N ASN A 214 28.15 -18.03 -29.68
CA ASN A 214 28.01 -16.78 -28.92
C ASN A 214 26.99 -15.82 -29.57
N LYS A 215 27.02 -15.67 -30.90
CA LYS A 215 25.99 -14.87 -31.61
C LYS A 215 24.60 -15.43 -31.42
N SER A 216 24.42 -16.75 -31.50
CA SER A 216 23.12 -17.40 -31.29
C SER A 216 22.61 -17.18 -29.87
N GLU A 217 23.45 -17.36 -28.86
CA GLU A 217 23.14 -17.13 -27.44
C GLU A 217 22.74 -15.67 -27.19
N ILE A 218 23.48 -14.71 -27.74
CA ILE A 218 23.12 -13.29 -27.65
C ILE A 218 21.74 -13.03 -28.27
N THR A 219 21.42 -13.65 -29.40
CA THR A 219 20.08 -13.46 -30.01
C THR A 219 18.97 -14.13 -29.20
N GLU A 220 19.25 -15.25 -28.53
CA GLU A 220 18.30 -15.91 -27.65
C GLU A 220 18.06 -15.08 -26.38
N LEU A 221 19.12 -14.60 -25.73
CA LEU A 221 19.04 -13.69 -24.59
C LEU A 221 18.30 -12.39 -24.93
N LYS A 222 18.49 -11.84 -26.14
CA LYS A 222 17.70 -10.67 -26.59
C LYS A 222 16.23 -10.99 -26.74
N ARG A 223 15.88 -12.18 -27.27
CA ARG A 223 14.47 -12.61 -27.39
C ARG A 223 13.84 -12.85 -26.02
N THR A 224 14.56 -13.48 -25.09
CA THR A 224 14.04 -13.70 -23.72
C THR A 224 13.85 -12.38 -22.99
N LEU A 225 14.78 -11.43 -23.11
CA LEU A 225 14.65 -10.09 -22.56
C LEU A 225 13.41 -9.38 -23.12
N GLN A 226 13.24 -9.36 -24.44
CA GLN A 226 12.06 -8.77 -25.08
C GLN A 226 10.76 -9.43 -24.61
N SER A 227 10.74 -10.76 -24.48
CA SER A 227 9.57 -11.48 -23.96
C SER A 227 9.25 -11.08 -22.51
N LEU A 228 10.28 -10.91 -21.67
CA LEU A 228 10.12 -10.53 -20.27
C LEU A 228 9.67 -9.06 -20.13
N GLU A 229 10.15 -8.17 -21.00
CA GLU A 229 9.71 -6.78 -21.10
C GLU A 229 8.22 -6.69 -21.46
N ILE A 230 7.76 -7.50 -22.42
CA ILE A 230 6.35 -7.57 -22.82
C ILE A 230 5.50 -8.12 -21.66
N GLU A 231 5.97 -9.17 -20.98
CA GLU A 231 5.29 -9.71 -19.81
C GLU A 231 5.17 -8.62 -18.73
N LEU A 232 6.25 -7.90 -18.41
CA LEU A 232 6.24 -6.80 -17.46
C LEU A 232 5.23 -5.70 -17.85
N GLN A 233 5.23 -5.26 -19.11
CA GLN A 233 4.26 -4.28 -19.61
C GLN A 233 2.83 -4.79 -19.50
N SER A 234 2.59 -6.07 -19.78
CA SER A 234 1.26 -6.68 -19.65
C SER A 234 0.80 -6.71 -18.19
N GLN A 235 1.68 -7.07 -17.25
CA GLN A 235 1.40 -7.10 -15.81
C GLN A 235 1.13 -5.68 -15.28
N GLN A 236 1.87 -4.68 -15.76
CA GLN A 236 1.61 -3.27 -15.44
C GLN A 236 0.22 -2.84 -15.93
N SER A 237 -0.16 -3.21 -17.17
CA SER A 237 -1.49 -2.90 -17.70
C SER A 237 -2.62 -3.59 -16.91
N LEU A 238 -2.40 -4.84 -16.49
CA LEU A 238 -3.33 -5.59 -15.65
C LEU A 238 -3.49 -4.94 -14.28
N LYS A 239 -2.37 -4.58 -13.63
CA LYS A 239 -2.37 -3.86 -12.36
C LYS A 239 -3.17 -2.56 -12.47
N GLN A 240 -2.90 -1.75 -13.50
CA GLN A 240 -3.60 -0.49 -13.71
C GLN A 240 -5.11 -0.70 -13.91
N SER A 241 -5.49 -1.73 -14.67
CA SER A 241 -6.90 -2.08 -14.85
C SER A 241 -7.55 -2.46 -13.51
N LEU A 242 -6.88 -3.26 -12.68
CA LEU A 242 -7.39 -3.68 -11.37
C LEU A 242 -7.52 -2.50 -10.41
N GLU A 243 -6.50 -1.62 -10.34
CA GLU A 243 -6.55 -0.39 -9.55
C GLU A 243 -7.70 0.53 -10.00
N SER A 244 -7.92 0.66 -11.31
CA SER A 244 -9.05 1.42 -11.86
C SER A 244 -10.40 0.82 -11.44
N THR A 245 -10.55 -0.51 -11.53
CA THR A 245 -11.80 -1.17 -11.09
C THR A 245 -12.02 -1.06 -9.59
N LEU A 246 -10.95 -1.11 -8.78
CA LEU A 246 -11.05 -0.91 -7.34
C LEU A 246 -11.59 0.49 -7.02
N VAL A 247 -10.97 1.53 -7.59
CA VAL A 247 -11.39 2.91 -7.40
C VAL A 247 -12.84 3.14 -7.88
N GLU A 248 -13.22 2.55 -9.01
CA GLU A 248 -14.60 2.62 -9.51
C GLU A 248 -15.59 1.97 -8.54
N THR A 249 -15.27 0.79 -7.99
CA THR A 249 -16.13 0.13 -6.99
C THR A 249 -16.21 0.91 -5.68
N GLU A 250 -15.09 1.46 -5.18
CA GLU A 250 -15.06 2.30 -3.98
C GLU A 250 -15.92 3.54 -4.17
N ASN A 251 -15.80 4.23 -5.32
CA ASN A 251 -16.62 5.39 -5.64
C ASN A 251 -18.11 5.03 -5.73
N GLN A 252 -18.44 3.87 -6.30
CA GLN A 252 -19.81 3.38 -6.37
C GLN A 252 -20.39 3.14 -4.97
N TYR A 253 -19.64 2.52 -4.06
CA TYR A 253 -20.08 2.32 -2.67
C TYR A 253 -20.18 3.63 -1.89
N CYS A 254 -19.24 4.56 -2.07
CA CYS A 254 -19.31 5.89 -1.49
C CYS A 254 -20.57 6.65 -1.95
N SER A 255 -20.91 6.56 -3.24
CA SER A 255 -22.13 7.17 -3.77
C SER A 255 -23.40 6.53 -3.19
N GLN A 256 -23.46 5.19 -3.10
CA GLN A 256 -24.57 4.49 -2.45
C GLN A 256 -24.72 4.87 -0.97
N LEU A 257 -23.61 4.97 -0.24
CA LEU A 257 -23.63 5.39 1.16
C LEU A 257 -24.14 6.82 1.31
N SER A 258 -23.69 7.74 0.44
CA SER A 258 -24.19 9.12 0.41
C SER A 258 -25.68 9.18 0.13
N GLN A 259 -26.19 8.36 -0.80
CA GLN A 259 -27.62 8.30 -1.12
C GLN A 259 -28.43 7.78 0.08
N ILE A 260 -27.95 6.75 0.77
CA ILE A 260 -28.60 6.23 1.99
C ILE A 260 -28.60 7.30 3.08
N GLN A 261 -27.49 8.01 3.27
CA GLN A 261 -27.38 9.10 4.24
C GLN A 261 -28.37 10.24 3.94
N GLU A 262 -28.59 10.58 2.68
CA GLU A 262 -29.57 11.58 2.27
C GLU A 262 -31.00 11.12 2.57
N VAL A 263 -31.34 9.84 2.31
CA VAL A 263 -32.65 9.27 2.66
C VAL A 263 -32.87 9.27 4.16
N ILE A 264 -31.85 8.88 4.95
CA ILE A 264 -31.92 8.93 6.42
C ILE A 264 -32.19 10.37 6.87
N GLY A 265 -31.42 11.34 6.38
CA GLY A 265 -31.61 12.74 6.74
C GLY A 265 -32.99 13.29 6.35
N SER A 266 -33.54 12.86 5.21
CA SER A 266 -34.90 13.21 4.80
C SER A 266 -35.95 12.65 5.76
N VAL A 267 -35.83 11.38 6.14
CA VAL A 267 -36.76 10.72 7.08
C VAL A 267 -36.65 11.31 8.48
N GLU A 268 -35.44 11.57 8.97
CA GLU A 268 -35.21 12.27 10.24
C GLU A 268 -35.84 13.67 10.23
N GLY A 269 -35.70 14.40 9.12
CA GLY A 269 -36.35 15.69 8.92
C GLY A 269 -37.89 15.60 8.96
N GLN A 270 -38.48 14.58 8.31
CA GLN A 270 -39.93 14.36 8.37
C GLN A 270 -40.40 14.02 9.80
N VAL A 271 -39.64 13.20 10.53
CA VAL A 271 -39.95 12.89 11.94
C VAL A 271 -39.89 14.15 12.80
N GLN A 272 -38.89 15.01 12.60
CA GLN A 272 -38.79 16.27 13.32
C GLN A 272 -39.97 17.20 13.00
N GLN A 273 -40.34 17.32 11.72
CA GLN A 273 -41.50 18.12 11.32
C GLN A 273 -42.79 17.65 12.00
N ILE A 274 -43.05 16.34 12.02
CA ILE A 274 -44.24 15.78 12.69
C ILE A 274 -44.23 16.05 14.20
N ARG A 275 -43.06 16.01 14.85
CA ARG A 275 -42.92 16.36 16.26
C ARG A 275 -43.25 17.83 16.50
N ASP A 276 -42.72 18.73 15.68
CA ASP A 276 -42.97 20.16 15.78
C ASP A 276 -44.46 20.48 15.56
N ASP A 277 -45.09 19.84 14.58
CA ASP A 277 -46.53 19.96 14.31
C ASP A 277 -47.38 19.44 15.49
N MET A 278 -46.99 18.30 16.08
CA MET A 278 -47.67 17.73 17.26
C MET A 278 -47.55 18.65 18.48
N GLU A 279 -46.37 19.23 18.73
CA GLU A 279 -46.19 20.22 19.79
C GLU A 279 -47.03 21.47 19.54
N CYS A 280 -47.13 21.91 18.29
CA CYS A 280 -47.98 23.05 17.92
C CYS A 280 -49.46 22.76 18.20
N GLN A 281 -49.96 21.60 17.77
CA GLN A 281 -51.32 21.16 18.07
C GLN A 281 -51.57 21.05 19.58
N ASN A 282 -50.62 20.50 20.34
CA ASN A 282 -50.76 20.40 21.78
C ASN A 282 -50.90 21.77 22.46
N ARG A 283 -50.10 22.77 22.03
CA ARG A 283 -50.23 24.16 22.49
C ARG A 283 -51.58 24.77 22.13
N GLU A 284 -52.10 24.51 20.94
CA GLU A 284 -53.45 24.96 20.53
C GLU A 284 -54.55 24.30 21.38
N TYR A 285 -54.42 22.99 21.67
CA TYR A 285 -55.36 22.28 22.55
C TYR A 285 -55.34 22.82 23.98
N GLU A 286 -54.16 23.14 24.54
CA GLU A 286 -54.04 23.77 25.86
C GLU A 286 -54.74 25.14 25.90
N GLN A 287 -54.57 25.97 24.86
CA GLN A 287 -55.27 27.25 24.76
C GLN A 287 -56.79 27.08 24.66
N LEU A 288 -57.27 26.11 23.88
CA LEU A 288 -58.70 25.84 23.75
C LEU A 288 -59.29 25.33 25.08
N LEU A 289 -58.53 24.51 25.81
CA LEU A 289 -58.91 24.03 27.13
C LEU A 289 -59.03 25.20 28.14
N ASP A 290 -58.08 26.14 28.14
CA ASP A 290 -58.15 27.34 28.99
C ASP A 290 -59.39 28.20 28.67
N VAL A 291 -59.67 28.41 27.38
CA VAL A 291 -60.89 29.11 26.95
C VAL A 291 -62.16 28.37 27.37
N LYS A 292 -62.18 27.04 27.24
CA LYS A 292 -63.29 26.19 27.70
C LYS A 292 -63.52 26.36 29.20
N ILE A 293 -62.48 26.24 30.02
CA ILE A 293 -62.57 26.40 31.47
C ILE A 293 -63.10 27.80 31.83
N ARG A 294 -62.62 28.85 31.14
CA ARG A 294 -63.11 30.22 31.34
C ARG A 294 -64.60 30.36 31.00
N LEU A 295 -65.06 29.79 29.89
CA LEU A 295 -66.47 29.81 29.50
C LEU A 295 -67.35 28.99 30.46
N GLU A 296 -66.87 27.83 30.93
CA GLU A 296 -67.56 27.02 31.94
C GLU A 296 -67.75 27.82 33.24
N ASN A 297 -66.71 28.53 33.70
CA ASN A 297 -66.82 29.43 34.84
C ASN A 297 -67.84 30.56 34.58
N GLU A 298 -67.87 31.14 33.38
CA GLU A 298 -68.84 32.18 33.01
C GLU A 298 -70.28 31.63 33.06
N ILE A 299 -70.52 30.44 32.51
CA ILE A 299 -71.82 29.76 32.56
C ILE A 299 -72.24 29.49 34.01
N ASP A 300 -71.32 29.03 34.86
CA ASP A 300 -71.62 28.79 36.27
C ASP A 300 -71.96 30.08 37.02
N THR A 301 -71.30 31.21 36.68
CA THR A 301 -71.70 32.52 37.22
C THR A 301 -73.07 32.97 36.69
N TYR A 302 -73.39 32.74 35.41
CA TYR A 302 -74.71 33.03 34.87
C TYR A 302 -75.80 32.17 35.52
N ARG A 303 -75.54 30.87 35.75
CA ARG A 303 -76.44 29.98 36.50
C ARG A 303 -76.66 30.48 37.92
N SER A 304 -75.61 30.88 38.63
CA SER A 304 -75.72 31.44 39.97
C SER A 304 -76.51 32.75 40.01
N LEU A 305 -76.37 33.62 39.00
CA LEU A 305 -77.17 34.84 38.88
C LEU A 305 -78.64 34.54 38.57
N LEU A 306 -78.91 33.52 37.75
CA LEU A 306 -80.27 33.09 37.41
C LEU A 306 -80.97 32.46 38.64
N ASP A 307 -80.28 31.58 39.37
CA ASP A 307 -80.75 31.02 40.65
C ASP A 307 -80.90 32.11 41.72
N GLY A 308 -80.02 33.13 41.72
CA GLY A 308 -80.15 34.32 42.56
C GLY A 308 -81.32 35.23 42.19
N SER A 309 -81.81 35.17 40.94
CA SER A 309 -82.99 35.91 40.49
C SER A 309 -84.31 35.19 40.79
N GLU A 310 -84.31 33.85 40.88
CA GLU A 310 -85.48 33.06 41.32
C GLU A 310 -85.56 32.88 42.84
N SER A 311 -84.46 33.16 43.56
CA SER A 311 -84.42 33.11 45.04
C SER A 311 -84.68 34.45 45.73
N ASN A 312 -84.91 35.53 44.97
CA ASN A 312 -85.11 36.86 45.53
C ASN A 312 -86.57 37.18 45.94
N ASP A 313 -87.44 36.17 46.04
CA ASP A 313 -88.74 36.34 46.72
C ASP A 313 -88.93 35.47 47.97
N ARG A 314 -87.95 34.65 48.40
CA ARG A 314 -87.98 34.06 49.75
C ARG A 314 -86.60 33.95 50.36
N THR A 315 -86.43 34.71 51.45
CA THR A 315 -85.38 34.65 52.47
C THR A 315 -84.14 35.54 52.25
N SER A 316 -84.40 36.84 52.37
CA SER A 316 -83.42 37.77 52.93
C SER A 316 -82.93 37.28 54.31
N GLY A 317 -81.64 36.94 54.39
CA GLY A 317 -80.85 37.17 55.58
C GLY A 317 -80.10 35.98 56.16
N ARG A 318 -78.82 35.82 55.77
CA ARG A 318 -77.74 35.58 56.75
C ARG A 318 -76.35 35.74 56.15
N ARG A 319 -75.77 36.91 56.45
CA ARG A 319 -74.37 37.19 56.80
C ARG A 319 -73.29 36.18 56.37
N ASP A 320 -72.52 36.66 55.41
CA ASP A 320 -71.07 36.62 55.29
C ASP A 320 -70.31 36.36 56.61
N MET A 321 -69.45 35.34 56.61
CA MET A 321 -68.33 35.14 57.53
C MET A 321 -67.48 33.99 57.00
N ARG A 322 -66.47 34.31 56.18
CA ARG A 322 -65.34 33.39 55.95
C ARG A 322 -64.04 34.18 56.04
N GLN A 323 -63.36 34.02 57.16
CA GLN A 323 -61.96 34.43 57.34
C GLN A 323 -61.01 33.24 57.09
N PRO A 324 -59.72 33.51 56.81
CA PRO A 324 -58.79 32.60 56.15
C PRO A 324 -57.86 31.84 57.11
N SER A 325 -57.37 30.68 56.66
CA SER A 325 -56.37 29.80 57.29
C SER A 325 -55.82 28.89 56.18
N GLU A 326 -54.54 28.58 55.95
CA GLU A 326 -53.22 28.73 56.59
C GLU A 326 -52.15 28.53 55.47
N VAL A 327 -51.12 29.36 55.40
CA VAL A 327 -49.69 29.07 55.68
C VAL A 327 -49.12 27.69 55.26
N LYS A 328 -48.30 27.69 54.20
CA LYS A 328 -46.93 27.09 54.10
C LYS A 328 -46.35 27.43 52.71
N SER A 329 -45.59 28.51 52.56
CA SER A 329 -44.15 28.65 52.78
C SER A 329 -43.25 27.76 51.89
N ARG A 330 -42.47 28.49 51.06
CA ARG A 330 -41.03 28.31 50.78
C ARG A 330 -40.63 27.53 49.52
N GLY A 331 -40.15 28.28 48.52
CA GLY A 331 -39.44 27.76 47.35
C GLY A 331 -39.16 28.82 46.28
N GLN A 332 -38.52 29.93 46.65
CA GLN A 332 -38.00 30.91 45.70
C GLN A 332 -36.48 30.75 45.58
N THR A 333 -36.00 31.00 44.37
CA THR A 333 -34.62 31.34 43.98
C THR A 333 -33.66 30.19 43.65
N GLY A 334 -33.22 30.19 42.40
CA GLY A 334 -32.21 29.28 41.88
C GLY A 334 -31.99 29.39 40.37
N SER A 335 -32.16 30.58 39.78
CA SER A 335 -31.68 30.86 38.41
C SER A 335 -30.15 30.80 38.44
N LYS A 336 -29.58 29.65 38.06
CA LYS A 336 -28.14 29.53 37.82
C LYS A 336 -27.82 30.20 36.49
N SER A 337 -27.13 31.32 36.58
CA SER A 337 -26.26 31.87 35.55
C SER A 337 -25.39 30.76 34.98
N ARG A 338 -25.56 30.44 33.69
CA ARG A 338 -24.55 29.74 32.90
C ARG A 338 -23.60 30.79 32.35
N ASP A 339 -22.40 30.80 32.90
CA ASP A 339 -21.27 31.56 32.39
C ASP A 339 -20.98 31.16 30.95
N GLN A 340 -20.86 32.18 30.10
CA GLN A 340 -20.18 32.07 28.81
C GLN A 340 -18.68 32.00 29.10
N SER A 341 -18.07 30.83 28.93
CA SER A 341 -16.62 30.71 28.80
C SER A 341 -16.25 30.65 27.33
N SER A 342 -15.71 31.77 26.85
CA SER A 342 -14.94 31.89 25.63
C SER A 342 -13.72 30.98 25.69
N PHE A 343 -13.65 29.96 24.83
CA PHE A 343 -12.42 29.23 24.58
C PHE A 343 -11.49 30.09 23.72
N SER A 344 -10.50 30.66 24.41
CA SER A 344 -9.36 31.36 23.84
C SER A 344 -8.47 30.37 23.08
N SER A 345 -8.40 30.54 21.76
CA SER A 345 -7.31 30.07 20.91
C SER A 345 -5.98 30.65 21.40
N GLY A 346 -5.17 29.83 22.05
CA GLY A 346 -3.85 30.19 22.58
C GLY A 346 -2.80 29.19 22.12
N SER A 347 -2.32 29.36 20.89
CA SER A 347 -1.13 28.69 20.37
C SER A 347 0.07 29.01 21.26
N LYS A 348 0.71 28.00 21.85
CA LYS A 348 2.00 28.14 22.51
C LYS A 348 3.03 27.19 21.89
N ALA A 349 3.86 27.82 21.06
CA ALA A 349 5.27 27.59 20.79
C ALA A 349 5.86 26.22 21.17
N LEU A 350 6.12 25.41 20.14
CA LEU A 350 7.18 24.40 20.17
C LEU A 350 8.52 25.10 19.95
N GLY A 351 9.46 24.82 20.85
CA GLY A 351 10.84 25.31 20.80
C GLY A 351 11.58 24.72 19.61
N SER A 352 12.10 25.59 18.76
CA SER A 352 13.01 25.23 17.67
C SER A 352 14.44 25.34 18.21
N SER A 353 15.13 24.21 18.31
CA SER A 353 16.56 24.16 18.59
C SER A 353 17.34 24.41 17.30
N ASP A 354 18.17 25.44 17.34
CA ASP A 354 19.17 25.82 16.33
C ASP A 354 20.11 24.66 15.98
N LEU A 355 20.28 24.40 14.68
CA LEU A 355 21.50 23.78 14.14
C LEU A 355 21.97 24.58 12.92
N ARG A 356 23.15 25.18 13.10
CA ARG A 356 23.95 25.89 12.10
C ARG A 356 24.57 24.90 11.10
N SER A 357 24.59 25.26 9.82
CA SER A 357 25.58 24.85 8.79
C SER A 357 25.37 25.80 7.59
N ARG A 358 26.16 26.88 7.44
CA ARG A 358 27.52 27.00 6.88
C ARG A 358 27.58 26.67 5.38
N GLU A 359 27.99 27.70 4.63
CA GLU A 359 28.01 27.84 3.16
C GLU A 359 28.92 26.81 2.45
N SER A 360 28.55 26.48 1.21
CA SER A 360 29.52 26.40 0.11
C SER A 360 28.85 26.75 -1.22
N SER A 361 29.29 27.88 -1.76
CA SER A 361 29.06 28.34 -3.11
C SER A 361 29.96 27.57 -4.08
N SER A 362 29.40 27.10 -5.19
CA SER A 362 30.18 26.89 -6.41
C SER A 362 29.33 27.29 -7.61
N ALA A 363 29.89 28.21 -8.37
CA ALA A 363 29.34 28.76 -9.59
C ALA A 363 29.51 27.76 -10.74
N SER A 364 28.54 27.73 -11.66
CA SER A 364 28.90 27.54 -13.07
C SER A 364 27.92 28.30 -13.97
N SER A 365 28.55 29.14 -14.78
CA SER A 365 28.09 29.90 -15.92
C SER A 365 27.64 29.01 -17.07
N GLY A 366 26.69 29.46 -17.90
CA GLY A 366 26.58 28.90 -19.25
C GLY A 366 25.31 29.22 -20.03
N THR A 367 25.27 30.43 -20.59
CA THR A 367 24.83 30.77 -21.95
C THR A 367 23.43 30.40 -22.46
N GLN A 368 22.66 31.45 -22.72
CA GLN A 368 21.57 31.53 -23.68
C GLN A 368 22.07 31.22 -25.11
N SER A 369 21.26 30.52 -25.91
CA SER A 369 21.28 30.64 -27.37
C SER A 369 19.89 30.40 -27.93
N ARG A 370 19.40 31.43 -28.62
CA ARG A 370 18.24 31.42 -29.51
C ARG A 370 18.63 30.77 -30.83
N SER A 371 17.74 30.01 -31.46
CA SER A 371 17.43 30.19 -32.88
C SER A 371 16.16 29.43 -33.26
N ALA A 372 15.30 30.15 -33.98
CA ALA A 372 14.15 29.63 -34.68
C ALA A 372 14.59 29.13 -36.07
N SER A 373 13.95 28.08 -36.57
CA SER A 373 13.78 27.91 -38.02
C SER A 373 12.47 27.16 -38.30
N GLN A 374 11.65 27.82 -39.11
CA GLN A 374 10.46 27.26 -39.75
C GLN A 374 10.89 26.25 -40.82
N SER A 375 10.14 25.16 -40.97
CA SER A 375 10.00 24.54 -42.29
C SER A 375 8.55 24.07 -42.47
N LYS A 376 7.95 24.53 -43.57
CA LYS A 376 6.67 24.05 -44.10
C LYS A 376 6.96 22.84 -44.98
N GLY A 377 6.15 21.79 -44.85
CA GLY A 377 6.15 20.64 -45.75
C GLY A 377 4.76 20.02 -45.81
N SER A 378 3.99 20.42 -46.81
CA SER A 378 2.73 19.83 -47.24
C SER A 378 2.98 18.50 -47.98
N GLY A 379 2.23 17.46 -47.65
CA GLY A 379 2.23 16.18 -48.37
C GLY A 379 1.02 15.33 -48.01
N SER A 380 0.02 15.32 -48.89
CA SER A 380 -1.17 14.47 -48.86
C SER A 380 -0.84 13.12 -49.51
N GLY A 381 -1.30 12.00 -48.94
CA GLY A 381 -1.05 10.67 -49.49
C GLY A 381 -1.79 9.55 -48.74
N ASP A 382 -2.92 9.16 -49.32
CA ASP A 382 -3.83 8.06 -49.01
C ASP A 382 -3.14 6.68 -48.97
N SER A 383 -3.42 5.83 -47.97
CA SER A 383 -3.14 4.38 -48.02
C SER A 383 -4.07 3.61 -47.08
N LYS A 384 -4.85 2.71 -47.70
CA LYS A 384 -5.86 1.83 -47.11
C LYS A 384 -5.35 0.95 -45.98
N GLN A 385 -6.16 0.90 -44.94
CA GLN A 385 -6.16 -0.03 -43.82
C GLN A 385 -6.56 -1.43 -44.30
N THR A 386 -5.68 -2.42 -44.12
CA THR A 386 -6.00 -3.85 -44.22
C THR A 386 -5.82 -4.49 -42.85
N ASP A 387 -6.91 -5.01 -42.28
CA ASP A 387 -6.93 -5.72 -41.00
C ASP A 387 -6.03 -6.98 -41.03
N PRO A 388 -5.16 -7.21 -40.02
CA PRO A 388 -4.45 -8.47 -39.90
C PRO A 388 -5.38 -9.56 -39.35
N GLN A 389 -5.47 -10.69 -40.05
CA GLN A 389 -6.20 -11.88 -39.59
C GLN A 389 -5.61 -12.40 -38.27
N LYS A 390 -6.47 -12.56 -37.25
CA LYS A 390 -6.12 -13.06 -35.92
C LYS A 390 -5.70 -14.54 -35.99
N THR A 391 -4.45 -14.85 -35.67
CA THR A 391 -3.93 -16.23 -35.53
C THR A 391 -3.74 -16.60 -34.05
N ARG A 392 -3.97 -17.87 -33.70
CA ARG A 392 -3.69 -18.42 -32.36
C ARG A 392 -2.44 -19.29 -32.43
N VAL A 393 -1.47 -18.99 -31.57
CA VAL A 393 -0.24 -19.78 -31.43
C VAL A 393 -0.46 -20.86 -30.37
N ILE A 394 -0.22 -22.12 -30.71
CA ILE A 394 -0.28 -23.26 -29.80
C ILE A 394 1.16 -23.77 -29.60
N ARG A 395 1.61 -23.85 -28.35
CA ARG A 395 2.94 -24.37 -27.99
C ARG A 395 2.81 -25.69 -27.27
N THR A 396 3.54 -26.71 -27.73
CA THR A 396 3.67 -27.99 -27.03
C THR A 396 4.96 -27.97 -26.23
N ILE A 397 4.85 -28.12 -24.91
CA ILE A 397 5.96 -28.05 -23.97
C ILE A 397 6.22 -29.44 -23.39
N VAL A 398 7.49 -29.84 -23.36
CA VAL A 398 7.95 -31.06 -22.69
C VAL A 398 8.72 -30.64 -21.45
N GLU A 399 8.31 -31.20 -20.31
CA GLU A 399 8.97 -31.02 -19.02
C GLU A 399 9.66 -32.32 -18.62
N ASP A 400 10.96 -32.23 -18.38
CA ASP A 400 11.73 -33.31 -17.75
C ASP A 400 11.73 -33.09 -16.24
N ARG A 401 11.12 -34.03 -15.51
CA ARG A 401 10.94 -33.98 -14.05
C ARG A 401 11.79 -35.02 -13.35
N ILE A 402 12.38 -34.63 -12.21
CA ILE A 402 13.01 -35.56 -11.27
C ILE A 402 12.23 -35.43 -9.95
N GLY A 403 11.40 -36.43 -9.64
CA GLY A 403 10.43 -36.35 -8.54
C GLY A 403 9.33 -35.33 -8.84
N ASP A 404 8.99 -34.50 -7.85
CA ASP A 404 7.98 -33.44 -7.98
C ASP A 404 8.54 -32.12 -8.53
N GLN A 405 9.84 -32.06 -8.82
CA GLN A 405 10.50 -30.84 -9.29
C GLN A 405 10.81 -30.92 -10.79
N VAL A 406 10.42 -29.86 -11.52
CA VAL A 406 10.73 -29.69 -12.94
C VAL A 406 12.18 -29.26 -13.07
N VAL A 407 12.99 -30.07 -13.75
CA VAL A 407 14.44 -29.86 -13.90
C VAL A 407 14.76 -29.21 -15.23
N SER A 408 13.95 -29.45 -16.26
CA SER A 408 14.06 -28.77 -17.54
C SER A 408 12.70 -28.65 -18.23
N THR A 409 12.45 -27.50 -18.85
CA THR A 409 11.25 -27.24 -19.64
C THR A 409 11.68 -26.77 -21.01
N ARG A 410 11.31 -27.49 -22.07
CA ARG A 410 11.62 -27.10 -23.45
C ARG A 410 10.39 -27.15 -24.34
N VAL A 411 10.29 -26.18 -25.24
CA VAL A 411 9.22 -26.14 -26.25
C VAL A 411 9.56 -27.12 -27.38
N GLN A 412 8.72 -28.12 -27.57
CA GLN A 412 8.92 -29.16 -28.58
C GLN A 412 8.39 -28.75 -29.96
N SER A 413 7.30 -27.96 -30.02
CA SER A 413 6.77 -27.42 -31.27
C SER A 413 5.90 -26.18 -31.03
N VAL A 414 5.86 -25.30 -32.03
CA VAL A 414 4.99 -24.12 -32.07
C VAL A 414 4.21 -24.17 -33.38
N GLU A 415 2.88 -24.24 -33.30
CA GLU A 415 1.98 -24.29 -34.45
C GLU A 415 1.06 -23.06 -34.43
N GLU A 416 0.97 -22.33 -35.53
CA GLU A 416 0.06 -21.19 -35.67
C GLU A 416 -1.19 -21.61 -36.44
N LYS A 417 -2.36 -21.49 -35.83
CA LYS A 417 -3.64 -21.78 -36.49
C LYS A 417 -4.45 -20.51 -36.69
N PRO A 418 -4.98 -20.26 -37.89
CA PRO A 418 -5.91 -19.15 -38.11
C PRO A 418 -7.19 -19.38 -37.30
N ILE A 419 -7.63 -18.34 -36.59
CA ILE A 419 -8.89 -18.35 -35.86
C ILE A 419 -10.00 -18.12 -36.90
N LYS A 420 -10.83 -19.14 -37.15
CA LYS A 420 -11.99 -19.02 -38.05
C LYS A 420 -13.09 -18.15 -37.44
#